data_AF-A0A6J7NJ88-F1
#
_entry.id   AF-A0A6J7NJ88-F1
#
_cell.length_a   1.000
_cell.length_b   1.000
_cell.length_c   1.000
_cell.angle_alpha   90.00
_cell.angle_beta   90.00
_cell.angle_gamma   90.00
#
_symmetry.space_group_name_H-M   'P 1'
#
loop_
_entity.id
_entity.type
_entity.pdbx_description
1 polymer ?
#
loop_
_entity_poly.entity_id
_entity_poly.type
_entity_poly.pdbx_seq_one_letter_code
_entity_poly.pdbx_strand_id
1 'polypeptide(L)' 'MAGVMGSDRVTTQNLTVHAVDADRNLLLIKGSVPGPDGALVFIRSAAKKAIFESAGSAKVGA' A
#
# COMPACT_ATOMS: atom_id res chain seq x y z
N MET A 1 32.52 8.51 -4.91
CA MET A 1 32.12 9.93 -4.76
C MET A 1 30.91 9.97 -3.83
N ALA A 2 30.85 10.95 -2.93
CA ALA A 2 29.65 11.18 -2.13
C ALA A 2 28.60 11.91 -2.99
N GLY A 3 27.33 11.54 -2.84
CA GLY A 3 26.19 12.13 -3.55
C GLY A 3 25.01 12.35 -2.60
N VAL A 4 23.97 13.02 -3.09
CA VAL A 4 22.74 13.23 -2.32
C VAL A 4 21.95 11.93 -2.30
N MET A 5 21.48 11.53 -1.11
CA MET A 5 20.62 10.37 -0.91
C MET A 5 19.22 10.84 -0.48
N GLY A 6 18.19 10.23 -1.05
CA GLY A 6 16.79 10.54 -0.72
C GLY A 6 16.14 11.48 -1.75
N SER A 7 14.91 11.92 -1.44
CA SER A 7 14.03 12.65 -2.38
C SER A 7 13.64 11.88 -3.65
N ASP A 8 13.97 10.59 -3.72
CA ASP A 8 13.60 9.73 -4.85
C ASP A 8 12.17 9.19 -4.71
N ARG A 9 11.51 8.97 -5.86
CA ARG A 9 10.19 8.31 -5.89
C ARG A 9 10.38 6.80 -5.70
N VAL A 10 10.03 6.30 -4.52
CA VAL A 10 10.08 4.87 -4.18
C VAL A 10 8.66 4.28 -4.13
N THR A 11 8.51 3.02 -4.56
CA THR A 11 7.23 2.29 -4.48
C THR A 11 7.40 1.03 -3.64
N THR A 12 6.74 0.99 -2.47
CA THR A 12 6.63 -0.24 -1.68
C THR A 12 5.46 -1.07 -2.23
N GLN A 13 5.75 -2.30 -2.66
CA GLN A 13 4.76 -3.19 -3.29
C GLN A 13 4.20 -4.19 -2.27
N ASN A 14 3.03 -4.75 -2.59
CA ASN A 14 2.38 -5.84 -1.84
C ASN A 14 2.06 -5.51 -0.37
N LEU A 15 1.72 -4.24 -0.09
CA LEU A 15 1.18 -3.84 1.20
C LEU A 15 -0.27 -4.32 1.33
N THR A 16 -0.64 -4.81 2.51
CA THR A 16 -1.99 -5.29 2.79
C THR A 16 -2.83 -4.18 3.40
N VAL A 17 -4.05 -3.98 2.88
CA VAL A 17 -5.05 -3.13 3.52
C VAL A 17 -5.64 -3.91 4.69
N HIS A 18 -5.47 -3.40 5.91
CA HIS A 18 -5.97 -4.05 7.12
C HIS A 18 -7.44 -3.70 7.38
N ALA A 19 -7.79 -2.42 7.27
CA ALA A 19 -9.15 -1.95 7.47
C ALA A 19 -9.38 -0.65 6.68
N VAL A 20 -10.64 -0.39 6.34
CA VAL A 20 -11.10 0.85 5.70
C VAL A 20 -12.14 1.45 6.63
N ASP A 21 -11.89 2.66 7.11
CA ASP A 21 -12.83 3.44 7.90
C ASP A 21 -13.36 4.56 7.00
N ALA A 22 -14.54 4.34 6.42
CA ALA A 22 -15.17 5.27 5.50
C ALA A 22 -15.71 6.53 6.21
N ASP A 23 -16.08 6.42 7.49
CA ASP A 23 -16.63 7.54 8.25
C ASP A 23 -15.57 8.61 8.51
N ARG A 24 -14.33 8.16 8.76
CA ARG A 24 -13.17 9.04 8.98
C ARG A 24 -12.31 9.23 7.73
N ASN A 25 -12.68 8.61 6.60
CA ASN A 25 -11.88 8.55 5.37
C ASN A 25 -10.44 8.07 5.61
N LEU A 26 -10.27 7.06 6.47
CA LEU A 26 -8.97 6.50 6.81
C LEU A 26 -8.79 5.12 6.19
N LEU A 27 -7.57 4.86 5.72
CA LEU A 27 -7.15 3.56 5.22
C LEU A 27 -6.02 3.03 6.10
N LEU A 28 -6.26 1.90 6.78
CA LEU A 28 -5.25 1.26 7.60
C LEU A 28 -4.43 0.32 6.71
N ILE A 29 -3.15 0.64 6.54
CA ILE A 29 -2.20 -0.15 5.75
C ILE A 29 -1.27 -0.89 6.70
N LYS A 30 -1.14 -2.21 6.50
CA LYS A 30 -0.16 -3.02 7.23
C LYS A 30 1.20 -2.89 6.56
N GLY A 31 2.13 -2.22 7.24
CA GLY A 31 3.52 -2.06 6.80
C GLY A 31 3.95 -0.60 6.79
N SER A 32 5.08 -0.33 6.13
CA SER A 32 5.70 1.01 6.04
C SER A 32 5.42 1.67 4.70
N VAL A 33 4.99 2.93 4.74
CA VAL A 33 4.83 3.80 3.57
C VAL A 33 6.04 4.73 3.48
N PRO A 34 6.64 4.95 2.30
CA PRO A 34 7.80 5.83 2.16
C PRO A 34 7.41 7.30 2.31
N GLY A 35 8.25 8.05 3.01
CA GLY A 35 8.07 9.48 3.26
C GLY A 35 7.67 9.79 4.71
N PRO A 36 7.69 11.07 5.11
CA PRO A 36 7.24 11.51 6.41
C PRO A 36 5.70 11.55 6.51
N ASP A 37 5.19 11.65 7.73
CA ASP A 37 3.76 11.83 7.99
C ASP A 37 3.23 13.10 7.31
N GLY A 38 2.04 13.02 6.72
CA GLY A 38 1.42 14.12 5.99
C GLY A 38 1.93 14.34 4.55
N ALA A 39 2.87 13.52 4.08
CA ALA A 39 3.28 13.54 2.68
C ALA A 39 2.20 12.98 1.75
N LEU A 40 2.20 13.44 0.50
CA LEU A 40 1.34 12.90 -0.55
C LEU A 40 1.83 11.52 -1.00
N VAL A 41 0.90 10.56 -1.02
CA VAL A 41 1.17 9.18 -1.42
C VAL A 41 0.23 8.74 -2.54
N PHE A 42 0.73 7.92 -3.45
CA PHE A 42 -0.06 7.36 -4.55
C PHE A 42 -0.38 5.90 -4.26
N ILE A 43 -1.66 5.59 -4.04
CA ILE A 43 -2.14 4.23 -3.84
C ILE A 43 -2.69 3.71 -5.17
N ARG A 44 -2.21 2.52 -5.56
CA ARG A 44 -2.58 1.86 -6.83
C ARG A 44 -2.67 0.36 -6.62
N SER A 45 -3.46 -0.31 -7.45
CA SER A 45 -3.56 -1.77 -7.45
C SER A 45 -2.18 -2.41 -7.65
N ALA A 46 -1.92 -3.49 -6.91
CA ALA A 46 -0.62 -4.15 -6.92
C ALA A 46 -0.29 -4.69 -8.31
N ALA A 47 0.87 -4.29 -8.84
CA ALA A 47 1.34 -4.77 -10.15
C ALA A 47 1.74 -6.25 -10.11
N LYS A 48 2.21 -6.73 -8.95
CA LYS A 48 2.51 -8.14 -8.69
C LYS A 48 1.43 -8.67 -7.78
N LYS A 49 0.62 -9.61 -8.25
CA LYS A 49 -0.37 -10.26 -7.38
C LYS A 49 0.36 -11.18 -6.42
N ALA A 50 0.24 -10.91 -5.13
CA ALA A 50 0.66 -11.84 -4.10
C ALA A 50 -0.33 -13.02 -4.04
N ILE A 51 0.21 -14.21 -3.82
CA ILE A 51 -0.52 -15.50 -3.81
C ILE A 51 -1.63 -15.55 -2.74
N PHE A 52 -1.64 -14.59 -1.80
CA PHE A 52 -2.66 -14.47 -0.76
C PHE A 52 -4.04 -14.01 -1.28
N GLU A 53 -4.11 -13.40 -2.47
CA GLU A 53 -5.37 -12.92 -3.07
C GLU A 53 -6.14 -14.05 -3.78
N SER A 54 -5.45 -15.10 -4.23
CA SER A 54 -6.07 -16.25 -4.92
C SER A 54 -6.77 -17.24 -3.98
N ALA A 55 -6.61 -17.11 -2.67
CA ALA A 55 -7.31 -17.95 -1.69
C ALA A 55 -8.63 -17.33 -1.18
N GLY A 56 -8.83 -16.02 -1.35
CA GLY A 56 -10.00 -15.28 -0.82
C GLY A 56 -11.03 -14.84 -1.85
N SER A 57 -10.67 -14.77 -3.14
CA SER A 57 -11.56 -14.29 -4.22
C SER A 57 -12.60 -15.32 -4.68
N ALA A 58 -12.60 -16.55 -4.16
CA ALA A 58 -13.55 -17.60 -4.53
C ALA A 58 -14.84 -17.67 -3.67
N LYS A 59 -15.05 -16.77 -2.69
CA LYS A 59 -16.20 -16.86 -1.77
C LYS A 59 -17.02 -15.58 -1.54
N VAL A 60 -16.88 -14.54 -2.37
CA VAL A 60 -17.81 -13.39 -2.32
C VAL A 60 -18.47 -13.27 -3.69
N GLY A 61 -19.51 -14.07 -3.85
CA GLY A 61 -20.28 -14.27 -5.07
C GLY A 61 -21.42 -15.24 -4.79
N ALA A 62 -22.19 -14.92 -3.76
CA ALA A 62 -23.53 -15.43 -3.48
C ALA A 62 -24.36 -14.25 -2.96
#